data_AF-A0A2E4XSF3-F1
#
_entry.id   AF-A0A2E4XSF3-F1
#
_cell.length_a   1.000
_cell.length_b   1.000
_cell.length_c   1.000
_cell.angle_alpha   90.00
_cell.angle_beta   90.00
_cell.angle_gamma   90.00
#
_symmetry.space_group_name_H-M   'P 1'
#
loop_
_entity.id
_entity.type
_entity.pdbx_description
1 polymer ?
#
loop_
_entity_poly.entity_id
_entity_poly.type
_entity_poly.pdbx_seq_one_letter_code
_entity_poly.pdbx_strand_id
1 'polypeptide(L)'
;MRFLLSIIVAFGLTSTPGFGQTVPVDLELAFVVDASGSIDENEKLLQRQGYVEALTHPRIQRAITSGILGRIAVAFIEFSAYGCERLSVPWTIIDGSQSATAFGRKLLVVDYDPCLGGNAVADALAFAAQSMDENNFEGTRRVIDISGDGPNTLGMSLRGVRRDVLRRDITISALVLERLEMPELPDYFRD
;
A
#
# COMPACT_ATOMS: atom_id res chain seq x y z
N MET A 1 64.08 13.87 36.64
CA MET A 1 63.06 14.07 35.58
C MET A 1 62.12 12.88 35.59
N ARG A 2 60.87 13.06 36.04
CA ARG A 2 59.81 12.04 36.00
C ARG A 2 58.75 12.52 35.01
N PHE A 3 58.69 11.89 33.84
CA PHE A 3 57.67 12.15 32.83
C PHE A 3 56.35 11.51 33.29
N LEU A 4 55.33 12.33 33.52
CA LEU A 4 53.94 11.89 33.73
C LEU A 4 53.27 11.80 32.35
N LEU A 5 52.93 10.59 31.91
CA LEU A 5 52.08 10.37 30.73
C LEU A 5 50.63 10.67 31.10
N SER A 6 50.06 11.71 30.51
CA SER A 6 48.63 11.98 30.53
C SER A 6 47.92 11.06 29.53
N ILE A 7 47.08 10.15 30.02
CA ILE A 7 46.16 9.36 29.20
C ILE A 7 44.95 10.25 28.90
N ILE A 8 44.81 10.66 27.65
CA ILE A 8 43.60 11.31 27.14
C ILE A 8 42.61 10.18 26.79
N VAL A 9 41.57 10.03 27.61
CA VAL A 9 40.43 9.16 27.29
C VAL A 9 39.52 9.93 26.33
N ALA A 10 39.62 9.62 25.04
CA ALA A 10 38.70 10.13 24.02
C ALA A 10 37.34 9.45 24.20
N PHE A 11 36.35 10.20 24.70
CA PHE A 11 34.97 9.75 24.77
C PHE A 11 34.39 9.78 23.36
N GLY A 12 34.38 8.62 22.70
CA GLY A 12 33.75 8.47 21.39
C GLY A 12 32.24 8.70 21.52
N LEU A 13 31.74 9.76 20.87
CA LEU A 13 30.32 9.94 20.59
C LEU A 13 29.87 8.76 19.72
N THR A 14 29.35 7.71 20.37
CA THR A 14 28.64 6.66 19.66
C THR A 14 27.28 7.22 19.30
N SER A 15 27.12 7.58 18.03
CA SER A 15 25.83 7.89 17.44
C SER A 15 24.96 6.64 17.54
N THR A 16 24.12 6.54 18.58
CA THR A 16 23.06 5.54 18.60
C THR A 16 22.23 5.76 17.35
N PRO A 17 22.03 4.76 16.48
CA PRO A 17 21.09 4.90 15.37
C PRO A 17 19.75 5.30 15.98
N GLY A 18 19.29 6.51 15.65
CA GLY A 18 17.96 6.94 16.07
C GLY A 18 16.97 5.93 15.49
N PHE A 19 16.20 5.28 16.35
CA PHE A 19 14.96 4.66 15.91
C PHE A 19 14.19 5.76 15.17
N GLY A 20 14.06 5.64 13.85
CA GLY A 20 13.33 6.61 13.04
C GLY A 20 11.94 6.74 13.66
N GLN A 21 11.57 7.95 14.07
CA GLN A 21 10.23 8.16 14.63
C GLN A 21 9.22 7.88 13.52
N THR A 22 8.42 6.83 13.69
CA THR A 22 7.26 6.55 12.86
C THR A 22 6.24 7.68 13.01
N VAL A 23 5.51 7.98 11.95
CA VAL A 23 4.43 8.96 11.96
C VAL A 23 3.11 8.23 12.27
N PRO A 24 2.48 8.46 13.42
CA PRO A 24 1.24 7.80 13.75
C PRO A 24 0.09 8.30 12.87
N VAL A 25 -0.74 7.38 12.37
CA VAL A 25 -1.92 7.68 11.53
C VAL A 25 -3.14 6.85 11.94
N ASP A 26 -4.36 7.33 11.68
CA ASP A 26 -5.60 6.60 12.03
C ASP A 26 -5.86 5.37 11.13
N LEU A 27 -5.18 5.32 9.99
CA LEU A 27 -5.28 4.26 9.00
C LEU A 27 -4.04 4.28 8.10
N GLU A 28 -3.39 3.14 7.93
CA GLU A 28 -2.52 2.84 6.79
C GLU A 28 -3.31 2.05 5.75
N LEU A 29 -3.47 2.62 4.55
CA LEU A 29 -4.26 2.06 3.47
C LEU A 29 -3.40 1.86 2.22
N ALA A 30 -3.24 0.62 1.79
CA ALA A 30 -2.66 0.29 0.49
C ALA A 30 -3.79 -0.03 -0.49
N PHE A 31 -3.94 0.79 -1.54
CA PHE A 31 -4.70 0.39 -2.72
C PHE A 31 -3.80 -0.51 -3.58
N VAL A 32 -4.20 -1.76 -3.78
CA VAL A 32 -3.45 -2.77 -4.54
C VAL A 32 -4.28 -3.14 -5.77
N VAL A 33 -3.85 -2.70 -6.94
CA VAL A 33 -4.72 -2.68 -8.12
C VAL A 33 -4.13 -3.53 -9.24
N ASP A 34 -4.95 -4.45 -9.73
CA ASP A 34 -4.65 -5.25 -10.91
C ASP A 34 -4.51 -4.31 -12.11
N ALA A 35 -3.35 -4.35 -12.71
CA ALA A 35 -3.03 -3.62 -13.92
C ALA A 35 -2.60 -4.56 -15.05
N SER A 36 -2.89 -5.86 -14.92
CA SER A 36 -2.58 -6.87 -15.92
C SER A 36 -3.23 -6.59 -17.29
N GLY A 37 -2.82 -7.35 -18.29
CA GLY A 37 -3.24 -7.15 -19.68
C GLY A 37 -4.74 -7.36 -19.96
N SER A 38 -5.50 -7.93 -19.01
CA SER A 38 -6.96 -8.04 -19.11
C SER A 38 -7.70 -6.75 -18.76
N ILE A 39 -7.03 -5.80 -18.10
CA ILE A 39 -7.60 -4.49 -17.75
C ILE A 39 -7.19 -3.46 -18.81
N ASP A 40 -8.17 -2.90 -19.53
CA ASP A 40 -7.91 -1.87 -20.53
C ASP A 40 -7.61 -0.48 -19.92
N GLU A 41 -7.09 0.44 -20.73
CA GLU A 41 -6.71 1.78 -20.27
C GLU A 41 -7.88 2.60 -19.71
N ASN A 42 -9.09 2.43 -20.27
CA ASN A 42 -10.27 3.14 -19.79
C ASN A 42 -10.71 2.60 -18.42
N GLU A 43 -10.65 1.28 -18.22
CA GLU A 43 -10.96 0.65 -16.94
C GLU A 43 -9.92 1.04 -15.87
N LYS A 44 -8.63 1.06 -16.21
CA LYS A 44 -7.57 1.58 -15.32
C LYS A 44 -7.82 3.03 -14.93
N LEU A 45 -8.15 3.88 -15.91
CA LEU A 45 -8.45 5.28 -15.66
C LEU A 45 -9.69 5.44 -14.78
N LEU A 46 -10.75 4.67 -15.03
CA LEU A 46 -11.98 4.69 -14.25
C LEU A 46 -11.73 4.30 -12.79
N GLN A 47 -10.95 3.24 -12.54
CA GLN A 47 -10.57 2.84 -11.19
C GLN A 47 -9.80 3.96 -10.48
N ARG A 48 -8.79 4.53 -11.13
CA ARG A 48 -8.01 5.66 -10.59
C ARG A 48 -8.90 6.86 -10.28
N GLN A 49 -9.82 7.21 -11.17
CA GLN A 49 -10.79 8.28 -10.94
C GLN A 49 -11.69 7.98 -9.74
N GLY A 50 -12.15 6.75 -9.57
CA GLY A 50 -12.92 6.31 -8.40
C GLY A 50 -12.16 6.52 -7.10
N TYR A 51 -10.87 6.18 -7.04
CA TYR A 51 -10.04 6.45 -5.85
C TYR A 51 -9.87 7.96 -5.59
N VAL A 52 -9.63 8.76 -6.63
CA VAL A 52 -9.53 10.22 -6.49
C VAL A 52 -10.83 10.82 -5.97
N GLU A 53 -11.96 10.41 -6.54
CA GLU A 53 -13.29 10.86 -6.13
C GLU A 53 -13.57 10.47 -4.68
N ALA A 54 -13.32 9.21 -4.30
CA ALA A 54 -13.50 8.74 -2.94
C ALA A 54 -12.64 9.53 -1.94
N LEU A 55 -11.34 9.67 -2.22
CA LEU A 55 -10.42 10.39 -1.34
C LEU A 55 -10.77 11.87 -1.21
N THR A 56 -11.29 12.52 -2.26
CA THR A 56 -11.64 13.95 -2.23
C THR A 56 -13.08 14.22 -1.79
N HIS A 57 -13.92 13.18 -1.66
CA HIS A 57 -15.32 13.33 -1.32
C HIS A 57 -15.52 13.95 0.09
N PRO A 58 -16.38 14.97 0.26
CA PRO A 58 -16.53 15.68 1.55
C PRO A 58 -16.91 14.79 2.76
N ARG A 59 -17.62 13.68 2.53
CA ARG A 59 -17.91 12.70 3.60
C ARG A 59 -16.66 11.94 4.05
N ILE A 60 -15.80 11.52 3.11
CA ILE A 60 -14.56 10.80 3.42
C ILE A 60 -13.56 11.75 4.08
N GLN A 61 -13.45 12.97 3.56
CA GLN A 61 -12.61 14.01 4.17
C GLN A 61 -12.98 14.29 5.62
N ARG A 62 -14.28 14.40 5.95
CA ARG A 62 -14.74 14.51 7.34
C ARG A 62 -14.44 13.26 8.16
N ALA A 63 -14.54 12.07 7.58
CA ALA A 63 -14.21 10.83 8.28
C ALA A 63 -12.72 10.75 8.62
N ILE A 64 -11.83 11.19 7.72
CA ILE A 64 -10.39 11.27 7.96
C ILE A 64 -10.08 12.27 9.07
N THR A 65 -10.59 13.50 8.96
CA THR A 65 -10.23 14.59 9.88
C THR A 65 -10.91 14.50 11.25
N SER A 66 -11.95 13.68 11.40
CA SER A 66 -12.57 13.36 12.70
C SER A 66 -11.94 12.16 13.41
N GLY A 67 -10.97 11.49 12.79
CA GLY A 67 -10.14 10.48 13.45
C GLY A 67 -9.34 11.06 14.63
N ILE A 68 -8.81 10.20 15.49
CA ILE A 68 -8.09 10.61 16.70
C ILE A 68 -6.81 11.37 16.33
N LEU A 69 -6.15 10.95 15.25
CA LEU A 69 -4.92 11.56 14.73
C LEU A 69 -5.19 12.53 13.57
N GLY A 70 -6.41 12.50 13.03
CA GLY A 70 -6.93 13.38 11.98
C GLY A 70 -6.29 13.15 10.60
N ARG A 71 -5.64 12.00 10.39
CA ARG A 71 -4.82 11.74 9.21
C ARG A 71 -4.71 10.25 8.90
N ILE A 72 -4.55 9.92 7.64
CA ILE A 72 -4.28 8.57 7.14
C ILE A 72 -2.99 8.55 6.31
N ALA A 73 -2.35 7.40 6.16
CA ALA A 73 -1.30 7.17 5.18
C ALA A 73 -1.84 6.30 4.05
N VAL A 74 -1.61 6.71 2.80
CA VAL A 74 -2.12 6.00 1.62
C VAL A 74 -0.99 5.73 0.65
N ALA A 75 -0.95 4.50 0.12
CA ALA A 75 -0.11 4.10 -1.00
C ALA A 75 -0.96 3.55 -2.15
N PHE A 76 -0.43 3.64 -3.36
CA PHE A 76 -1.00 3.01 -4.54
C PHE A 76 0.02 2.04 -5.13
N ILE A 77 -0.36 0.78 -5.19
CA ILE A 77 0.45 -0.35 -5.64
C ILE A 77 -0.25 -0.96 -6.84
N GLU A 78 0.50 -1.20 -7.90
CA GLU A 78 0.00 -1.90 -9.08
C GLU A 78 0.67 -3.27 -9.17
N PHE A 79 -0.07 -4.26 -9.65
CA PHE A 79 0.45 -5.61 -9.86
C PHE A 79 -0.08 -6.24 -11.15
N SER A 80 0.59 -7.29 -11.61
CA SER A 80 0.19 -8.08 -12.78
C SER A 80 0.73 -9.51 -12.68
N ALA A 81 1.84 -9.81 -13.34
CA ALA A 81 2.56 -11.08 -13.26
C ALA A 81 3.42 -11.18 -11.99
N TYR A 82 3.97 -12.37 -11.73
CA TYR A 82 4.93 -12.59 -10.64
C TYR A 82 6.15 -11.69 -10.77
N GLY A 83 6.48 -10.94 -9.71
CA GLY A 83 7.61 -10.01 -9.68
C GLY A 83 7.33 -8.68 -10.38
N CYS A 84 6.06 -8.40 -10.68
CA CYS A 84 5.60 -7.20 -11.37
C CYS A 84 4.68 -6.37 -10.49
N GLU A 85 5.03 -6.26 -9.21
CA GLU A 85 4.45 -5.39 -8.22
C GLU A 85 5.25 -4.08 -8.16
N ARG A 86 4.56 -2.94 -8.07
CA ARG A 86 5.21 -1.62 -8.01
C ARG A 86 4.46 -0.70 -7.06
N LEU A 87 5.22 -0.05 -6.17
CA LEU A 87 4.74 1.11 -5.41
C LEU A 87 4.69 2.34 -6.34
N SER A 88 3.60 2.45 -7.09
CA SER A 88 3.40 3.47 -8.12
C SER A 88 3.17 4.87 -7.56
N VAL A 89 2.43 4.98 -6.45
CA VAL A 89 2.41 6.20 -5.62
C VAL A 89 2.90 5.84 -4.22
N PRO A 90 4.05 6.39 -3.78
CA PRO A 90 4.59 6.12 -2.45
C PRO A 90 3.65 6.55 -1.33
N TRP A 91 3.80 5.92 -0.17
CA TRP A 91 3.09 6.24 1.06
C TRP A 91 3.08 7.75 1.33
N THR A 92 1.88 8.32 1.38
CA THR A 92 1.64 9.76 1.49
C THR A 92 0.58 10.02 2.56
N ILE A 93 0.81 11.03 3.40
CA ILE A 93 -0.19 11.48 4.37
C ILE A 93 -1.35 12.16 3.64
N ILE A 94 -2.57 11.80 4.04
CA ILE A 94 -3.79 12.52 3.74
C ILE A 94 -4.42 12.97 5.06
N ASP A 95 -4.40 14.27 5.28
CA ASP A 95 -4.89 14.99 6.48
C ASP A 95 -5.90 16.09 6.12
N GLY A 96 -6.27 16.20 4.85
CA GLY A 96 -7.26 17.16 4.38
C GLY A 96 -7.37 17.23 2.86
N SER A 97 -8.21 18.15 2.38
CA SER A 97 -8.57 18.22 0.96
C SER A 97 -7.37 18.53 0.05
N GLN A 98 -6.40 19.29 0.56
CA GLN A 98 -5.20 19.66 -0.20
C GLN A 98 -4.29 18.45 -0.43
N SER A 99 -3.97 17.70 0.64
CA SER A 99 -3.15 16.49 0.55
C SER A 99 -3.85 15.38 -0.24
N ALA A 100 -5.17 15.23 -0.09
CA ALA A 100 -5.98 14.32 -0.91
C ALA A 100 -5.93 14.68 -2.41
N THR A 101 -6.10 15.95 -2.77
CA THR A 101 -6.03 16.42 -4.16
C THR A 101 -4.63 16.21 -4.74
N ALA A 102 -3.58 16.47 -3.94
CA ALA A 102 -2.20 16.26 -4.36
C ALA A 102 -1.91 14.77 -4.62
N PHE A 103 -2.40 13.87 -3.76
CA PHE A 103 -2.32 12.43 -3.98
C PHE A 103 -3.07 12.02 -5.25
N GLY A 104 -4.30 12.49 -5.43
CA GLY A 104 -5.11 12.16 -6.61
C GLY A 104 -4.48 12.63 -7.93
N ARG A 105 -3.81 13.79 -7.93
CA ARG A 105 -3.04 14.24 -9.10
C ARG A 105 -1.90 13.31 -9.46
N LYS A 106 -1.16 12.80 -8.45
CA LYS A 106 -0.10 11.81 -8.69
C LYS A 106 -0.71 10.55 -9.30
N LEU A 107 -1.80 10.06 -8.72
CA LEU A 107 -2.48 8.84 -9.17
C LEU A 107 -2.90 8.89 -10.65
N LEU A 108 -3.39 10.04 -11.12
CA LEU A 108 -3.86 10.20 -12.50
C LEU A 108 -2.74 10.31 -13.55
N VAL A 109 -1.49 10.58 -13.14
CA VAL A 109 -0.35 10.76 -14.06
C VAL A 109 0.75 9.70 -13.88
N VAL A 110 0.48 8.65 -13.11
CA VAL A 110 1.36 7.49 -12.99
C VAL A 110 1.40 6.78 -14.34
N ASP A 111 2.59 6.76 -14.93
CA ASP A 111 2.93 5.87 -16.05
C ASP A 111 3.00 4.43 -15.54
N TYR A 112 2.43 3.52 -16.34
CA TYR A 112 2.40 2.10 -16.04
C TYR A 112 3.02 1.31 -17.21
N ASP A 113 3.93 0.39 -16.89
CA ASP A 113 4.53 -0.55 -17.84
C ASP A 113 4.10 -1.97 -17.44
N PRO A 114 3.08 -2.56 -18.12
CA PRO A 114 2.60 -3.89 -17.77
C PRO A 114 3.62 -4.98 -18.02
N CYS A 115 3.76 -5.87 -17.04
CA CYS A 115 4.22 -7.21 -17.37
C CYS A 115 3.11 -7.98 -18.08
N LEU A 116 3.48 -8.66 -19.16
CA LEU A 116 2.57 -9.54 -19.87
C LEU A 116 2.44 -10.88 -19.13
N GLY A 117 1.19 -11.34 -18.99
CA GLY A 117 0.86 -12.72 -18.63
C GLY A 117 0.57 -12.95 -17.15
N GLY A 118 -0.65 -13.42 -16.87
CA GLY A 118 -1.10 -13.94 -15.57
C GLY A 118 -1.47 -12.87 -14.54
N ASN A 119 -1.81 -13.37 -13.35
CA ASN A 119 -2.36 -12.58 -12.24
C ASN A 119 -1.82 -13.11 -10.89
N ALA A 120 -0.87 -12.38 -10.29
CA ALA A 120 -0.13 -12.77 -9.09
C ALA A 120 -0.66 -12.05 -7.83
N VAL A 121 -1.94 -12.28 -7.51
CA VAL A 121 -2.64 -11.70 -6.35
C VAL A 121 -1.92 -11.98 -5.03
N ALA A 122 -1.42 -13.20 -4.84
CA ALA A 122 -0.73 -13.59 -3.62
C ALA A 122 0.55 -12.75 -3.41
N ASP A 123 1.33 -12.55 -4.46
CA ASP A 123 2.56 -11.77 -4.42
C ASP A 123 2.28 -10.29 -4.19
N ALA A 124 1.21 -9.75 -4.79
CA ALA A 124 0.74 -8.39 -4.54
C ALA A 124 0.37 -8.16 -3.06
N LEU A 125 -0.32 -9.12 -2.42
CA LEU A 125 -0.62 -9.05 -0.99
C LEU A 125 0.65 -9.08 -0.12
N ALA A 126 1.60 -9.95 -0.46
CA ALA A 126 2.87 -10.03 0.25
C ALA A 126 3.69 -8.74 0.12
N PHE A 127 3.77 -8.20 -1.10
CA PHE A 127 4.44 -6.94 -1.39
C PHE A 127 3.82 -5.77 -0.63
N ALA A 128 2.48 -5.67 -0.61
CA ALA A 128 1.79 -4.61 0.12
C ALA A 128 2.02 -4.70 1.63
N ALA A 129 1.96 -5.91 2.21
CA ALA A 129 2.26 -6.11 3.63
C ALA A 129 3.72 -5.77 3.97
N GLN A 130 4.67 -6.16 3.13
CA GLN A 130 6.07 -5.75 3.29
C GLN A 130 6.23 -4.22 3.18
N SER A 131 5.57 -3.59 2.21
CA SER A 131 5.62 -2.14 2.04
C SER A 131 5.04 -1.38 3.24
N MET A 132 4.04 -1.94 3.94
CA MET A 132 3.58 -1.39 5.22
C MET A 132 4.64 -1.52 6.31
N ASP A 133 5.24 -2.71 6.46
CA ASP A 133 6.26 -2.96 7.50
C ASP A 133 7.54 -2.12 7.32
N GLU A 134 7.86 -1.71 6.08
CA GLU A 134 9.08 -0.96 5.74
C GLU A 134 8.89 0.56 5.62
N ASN A 135 7.65 1.06 5.69
CA ASN A 135 7.38 2.49 5.59
C ASN A 135 7.67 3.22 6.93
N ASN A 136 7.45 4.54 6.97
CA ASN A 136 7.67 5.37 8.16
C ASN A 136 6.35 5.76 8.87
N PHE A 137 5.30 4.98 8.71
CA PHE A 137 3.97 5.21 9.29
C PHE A 137 3.64 4.14 10.32
N GLU A 138 2.79 4.51 11.28
CA GLU A 138 2.25 3.58 12.27
C GLU A 138 0.75 3.79 12.39
N GLY A 139 0.00 2.95 11.67
CA GLY A 139 -1.44 2.98 11.58
C GLY A 139 -2.10 2.28 12.75
N THR A 140 -3.05 2.94 13.40
CA THR A 140 -3.93 2.27 14.38
C THR A 140 -4.78 1.17 13.74
N ARG A 141 -4.95 1.25 12.41
CA ARG A 141 -5.53 0.21 11.56
C ARG A 141 -4.69 0.10 10.30
N ARG A 142 -4.49 -1.13 9.81
CA ARG A 142 -3.78 -1.41 8.56
C ARG A 142 -4.70 -2.17 7.62
N VAL A 143 -4.86 -1.66 6.40
CA VAL A 143 -5.80 -2.20 5.40
C VAL A 143 -5.11 -2.30 4.05
N ILE A 144 -5.15 -3.50 3.48
CA ILE A 144 -4.90 -3.72 2.06
C ILE A 144 -6.25 -3.80 1.38
N ASP A 145 -6.51 -2.88 0.45
CA ASP A 145 -7.69 -2.89 -0.42
C ASP A 145 -7.27 -3.34 -1.81
N ILE A 146 -7.57 -4.60 -2.15
CA ILE A 146 -7.16 -5.21 -3.41
C ILE A 146 -8.29 -5.18 -4.45
N SER A 147 -8.00 -4.73 -5.67
CA SER A 147 -8.93 -4.70 -6.80
C SER A 147 -8.40 -5.55 -7.95
N GLY A 148 -9.23 -6.42 -8.55
CA GLY A 148 -8.82 -7.23 -9.69
C GLY A 148 -9.95 -7.97 -10.39
N ASP A 149 -9.65 -8.53 -11.58
CA ASP A 149 -10.64 -9.14 -12.49
C ASP A 149 -10.50 -10.65 -12.69
N GLY A 150 -9.64 -11.30 -11.90
CA GLY A 150 -9.37 -12.72 -12.04
C GLY A 150 -8.79 -13.37 -10.78
N PRO A 151 -8.72 -14.71 -10.78
CA PRO A 151 -8.11 -15.46 -9.68
C PRO A 151 -6.58 -15.35 -9.70
N ASN A 152 -5.97 -15.78 -8.61
CA ASN A 152 -4.53 -15.95 -8.53
C ASN A 152 -4.09 -17.11 -9.45
N THR A 153 -3.38 -16.79 -10.53
CA THR A 153 -2.96 -17.76 -11.54
C THR A 153 -1.45 -18.01 -11.54
N LEU A 154 -0.67 -17.11 -10.92
CA LEU A 154 0.78 -17.19 -10.83
C LEU A 154 1.27 -16.99 -9.40
N GLY A 155 2.55 -17.29 -9.19
CA GLY A 155 3.27 -16.96 -7.98
C GLY A 155 2.91 -17.80 -6.77
N MET A 156 2.85 -17.17 -5.61
CA MET A 156 2.72 -17.83 -4.31
C MET A 156 1.33 -18.45 -4.08
N SER A 157 1.24 -19.31 -3.06
CA SER A 157 -0.05 -19.81 -2.59
C SER A 157 -0.85 -18.68 -1.92
N LEU A 158 -1.98 -18.30 -2.52
CA LEU A 158 -2.86 -17.27 -1.97
C LEU A 158 -3.30 -17.56 -0.53
N ARG A 159 -3.72 -18.80 -0.23
CA ARG A 159 -4.13 -19.19 1.12
C ARG A 159 -3.00 -19.01 2.15
N GLY A 160 -1.77 -19.36 1.75
CA GLY A 160 -0.59 -19.18 2.58
C GLY A 160 -0.36 -17.70 2.87
N VAL A 161 -0.26 -16.88 1.83
CA VAL A 161 -0.01 -15.44 1.98
C VAL A 161 -1.14 -14.73 2.73
N ARG A 162 -2.40 -15.00 2.41
CA ARG A 162 -3.57 -14.42 3.10
C ARG A 162 -3.47 -14.61 4.62
N ARG A 163 -3.20 -15.85 5.06
CA ARG A 163 -3.02 -16.16 6.48
C ARG A 163 -1.84 -15.38 7.08
N ASP A 164 -0.76 -15.21 6.33
CA ASP A 164 0.44 -14.54 6.81
C ASP A 164 0.21 -13.03 6.97
N VAL A 165 -0.53 -12.41 6.04
CA VAL A 165 -0.98 -11.01 6.13
C VAL A 165 -1.91 -10.81 7.31
N LEU A 166 -2.92 -11.66 7.48
CA LEU A 166 -3.87 -11.57 8.60
C LEU A 166 -3.18 -11.72 9.97
N ARG A 167 -2.12 -12.53 10.06
CA ARG A 167 -1.31 -12.67 11.29
C ARG A 167 -0.50 -11.42 11.65
N ARG A 168 -0.39 -10.46 10.72
CA ARG A 168 0.20 -9.13 10.97
C ARG A 168 -0.87 -8.10 11.35
N ASP A 169 -2.10 -8.52 11.71
CA ASP A 169 -3.21 -7.60 12.02
C ASP A 169 -3.52 -6.62 10.87
N ILE A 170 -3.29 -7.05 9.62
CA ILE A 170 -3.65 -6.31 8.42
C ILE A 170 -5.00 -6.84 7.92
N THR A 171 -5.97 -5.95 7.80
CA THR A 171 -7.27 -6.28 7.19
C THR A 171 -7.13 -6.32 5.67
N ILE A 172 -7.77 -7.31 5.04
CA ILE A 172 -7.84 -7.40 3.58
C ILE A 172 -9.28 -7.11 3.16
N SER A 173 -9.45 -6.08 2.33
CA SER A 173 -10.68 -5.72 1.62
C SER A 173 -10.48 -6.06 0.14
N ALA A 174 -11.51 -6.55 -0.53
CA ALA A 174 -11.44 -6.91 -1.93
C ALA A 174 -12.58 -6.28 -2.74
N LEU A 175 -12.23 -5.64 -3.85
CA LEU A 175 -13.14 -5.18 -4.89
C LEU A 175 -12.98 -6.07 -6.11
N VAL A 176 -14.07 -6.69 -6.56
CA VAL A 176 -14.06 -7.60 -7.71
C VAL A 176 -14.56 -6.87 -8.95
N LEU A 177 -13.75 -6.88 -10.00
CA LEU A 177 -14.15 -6.43 -11.33
C LEU A 177 -14.79 -7.61 -12.04
N GLU A 178 -16.12 -7.61 -12.11
CA GLU A 178 -16.85 -8.73 -12.70
C GLU A 178 -16.53 -8.90 -14.19
N ARG A 179 -16.38 -10.16 -14.59
CA ARG A 179 -16.23 -10.59 -15.98
C ARG A 179 -17.36 -11.54 -16.32
N LEU A 180 -18.02 -11.35 -17.45
CA LEU A 180 -19.14 -12.21 -17.87
C LEU A 180 -18.69 -13.65 -18.09
N GLU A 181 -17.42 -13.84 -18.44
CA GLU A 181 -16.77 -15.12 -18.65
C GLU A 181 -16.43 -15.85 -17.34
N MET A 182 -16.50 -15.16 -16.18
CA MET A 182 -16.16 -15.70 -14.86
C MET A 182 -17.22 -15.35 -13.80
N PRO A 183 -18.45 -15.90 -13.90
CA PRO A 183 -19.56 -15.53 -13.00
C PRO A 183 -19.31 -15.91 -11.53
N GLU A 184 -18.45 -16.89 -11.26
CA GLU A 184 -18.11 -17.36 -9.89
C GLU A 184 -16.98 -16.56 -9.23
N LEU A 185 -16.44 -15.54 -9.93
CA LEU A 185 -15.32 -14.75 -9.42
C LEU A 185 -15.60 -14.05 -8.08
N PRO A 186 -16.81 -13.49 -7.82
CA PRO A 186 -17.09 -12.89 -6.52
C PRO A 186 -16.96 -13.87 -5.34
N ASP A 187 -17.31 -15.14 -5.53
CA ASP A 187 -17.20 -16.16 -4.48
C ASP A 187 -15.72 -16.54 -4.25
N TYR A 188 -14.90 -16.57 -5.29
CA TYR A 188 -13.45 -16.77 -5.17
C TYR A 188 -12.79 -15.73 -4.24
N PHE A 189 -13.23 -14.47 -4.25
CA PHE A 189 -12.66 -13.40 -3.41
C PHE A 189 -13.19 -13.39 -1.96
N ARG A 190 -14.21 -14.20 -1.63
CA ARG A 190 -14.70 -14.34 -0.24
C ARG A 190 -13.82 -15.28 0.59
N ASP A 191 -13.34 -16.34 -0.06
CA ASP A 191 -12.60 -17.46 0.56
C ASP A 191 -11.08 -17.26 0.64
#